data_AF-A0A7X9GX42-F1
#
_entry.id   AF-A0A7X9GX42-F1
#
_cell.length_a   1.000
_cell.length_b   1.000
_cell.length_c   1.000
_cell.angle_alpha   90.00
_cell.angle_beta   90.00
_cell.angle_gamma   90.00
#
_symmetry.space_group_name_H-M   'P 1'
#
loop_
_entity.id
_entity.type
_entity.pdbx_description
1 polymer ?
#
loop_
_entity_poly.entity_id
_entity_poly.type
_entity_poly.pdbx_seq_one_letter_code
_entity_poly.pdbx_strand_id
1 'polypeptide(L)'
;MTSKEIKRMITKVLIVIIVIILAERVYNARDEFHVEAEDASYYGFIEANLTTKEKLKDFEYLYSVLEENYPFFEVNKRQHGIDWLGNKKKYKRLIRNTKNDAEFYVAMDRILKDLHNGHVNIFNGRNYRYFYKNYYLGFLEADTLKRLAWYDAFSNPYVKNRYDFDASEESIEEIEIFNENNLKTKILIEDELAYMKIYKMNGLDGARKDYPIIKEFFKEVEDYKKLIIDIRGNGGGNNIYWKNIMELLIDKPLSMTYYSFFKGGHRDLHLDPYKVRYLTTIENLDEKVLEKFPEEVKTDFDYYKISRINVNPWGVSHNPNDYVDFKGKIYLLVDRGVFSSSEIFSAFAKDTGFATLVGEPTGGDSVSEGIPIIHLPVSKFVIRYSRELRINADGTINMETKTTPHIQVDPTP
;
A
#
# COMPACT_ATOMS: atom_id res chain seq x y z
N MET A 1 -58.66 31.68 -5.80
CA MET A 1 -57.68 31.73 -6.91
C MET A 1 -58.41 31.52 -8.22
N THR A 2 -58.26 32.43 -9.18
CA THR A 2 -58.83 32.31 -10.52
C THR A 2 -58.07 31.25 -11.35
N SER A 3 -58.72 30.66 -12.37
CA SER A 3 -58.07 29.71 -13.29
C SER A 3 -56.78 30.29 -13.92
N LYS A 4 -56.75 31.60 -14.15
CA LYS A 4 -55.58 32.33 -14.67
C LYS A 4 -54.43 32.42 -13.67
N GLU A 5 -54.74 32.58 -12.38
CA GLU A 5 -53.73 32.57 -11.30
C GLU A 5 -53.13 31.17 -11.09
N ILE A 6 -53.96 30.11 -11.15
CA ILE A 6 -53.50 28.71 -11.07
C ILE A 6 -52.53 28.41 -12.22
N LYS A 7 -52.92 28.72 -13.48
CA LYS A 7 -52.04 28.52 -14.64
C LYS A 7 -50.72 29.27 -14.50
N ARG A 8 -50.76 30.54 -14.06
CA ARG A 8 -49.55 31.36 -13.87
C ARG A 8 -48.64 30.79 -12.78
N MET A 9 -49.20 30.25 -11.70
CA MET A 9 -48.45 29.60 -10.63
C MET A 9 -47.79 28.30 -11.12
N ILE A 10 -48.53 27.45 -11.84
CA ILE A 10 -47.99 26.22 -12.45
C ILE A 10 -46.85 26.55 -13.42
N THR A 11 -47.01 27.56 -14.28
CA THR A 11 -45.94 27.99 -15.20
C THR A 11 -44.69 28.45 -14.45
N LYS A 12 -44.83 29.23 -13.37
CA LYS A 12 -43.69 29.64 -12.55
C LYS A 12 -42.97 28.45 -11.90
N VAL A 13 -43.72 27.49 -11.35
CA VAL A 13 -43.14 26.26 -10.77
C VAL A 13 -42.39 25.45 -11.83
N LEU A 14 -42.97 25.27 -13.01
CA LEU A 14 -42.31 24.58 -14.12
C LEU A 14 -41.03 25.28 -14.57
N ILE A 15 -41.03 26.61 -14.68
CA ILE A 15 -39.83 27.39 -15.01
C ILE A 15 -38.75 27.17 -13.96
N VAL A 16 -39.09 27.23 -12.67
CA VAL A 16 -38.12 26.99 -11.58
C VAL A 16 -37.54 25.58 -11.67
N ILE A 17 -38.37 24.56 -11.90
CA ILE A 17 -37.91 23.17 -12.08
C ILE A 17 -36.96 23.07 -13.28
N ILE A 18 -37.30 23.68 -14.41
CA ILE A 18 -36.45 23.67 -15.62
C ILE A 18 -35.10 24.37 -15.33
N VAL A 19 -35.10 25.52 -14.66
CA VAL A 19 -33.88 26.24 -14.30
C VAL A 19 -33.01 25.38 -13.37
N ILE A 20 -33.60 24.69 -12.39
CA ILE A 20 -32.86 23.77 -11.50
C ILE A 20 -32.25 22.62 -12.31
N ILE A 21 -33.02 22.00 -13.21
CA ILE A 21 -32.52 20.90 -14.06
C ILE A 21 -31.38 21.38 -14.98
N LEU A 22 -31.52 22.57 -15.58
CA LEU A 22 -30.48 23.15 -16.44
C LEU A 22 -29.22 23.50 -15.64
N ALA A 23 -29.37 24.12 -14.47
CA ALA A 23 -28.26 24.43 -13.58
C ALA A 23 -27.53 23.14 -13.14
N GLU A 24 -28.28 22.10 -12.79
CA GLU A 24 -27.70 20.80 -12.45
C GLU A 24 -27.00 20.15 -13.65
N ARG A 25 -27.56 20.24 -14.86
CA ARG A 25 -26.90 19.74 -16.08
C ARG A 25 -25.59 20.48 -16.36
N VAL A 26 -25.59 21.81 -16.30
CA VAL A 26 -24.38 22.62 -16.51
C VAL A 26 -23.33 22.30 -15.45
N TYR A 27 -23.73 22.14 -14.20
CA TYR A 27 -22.83 21.75 -13.12
C TYR A 27 -22.26 20.34 -13.34
N ASN A 28 -23.08 19.39 -13.77
CA ASN A 28 -22.67 18.02 -14.07
C ASN A 28 -21.74 17.91 -15.28
N ALA A 29 -21.77 18.87 -16.20
CA ALA A 29 -20.96 18.88 -17.41
C ALA A 29 -19.50 19.32 -17.17
N ARG A 30 -19.13 19.67 -15.93
CA ARG A 30 -17.74 20.01 -15.60
C ARG A 30 -16.85 18.77 -15.72
N ASP A 31 -15.65 18.97 -16.26
CA ASP A 31 -14.65 17.92 -16.49
C ASP A 31 -14.30 17.12 -15.22
N GLU A 32 -14.41 17.72 -14.03
CA GLU A 32 -14.19 17.04 -12.76
C GLU A 32 -15.17 15.89 -12.48
N PHE A 33 -16.33 15.87 -13.16
CA PHE A 33 -17.36 14.83 -13.05
C PHE A 33 -17.38 13.87 -14.25
N HIS A 34 -16.37 13.91 -15.11
CA HIS A 34 -16.23 13.02 -16.25
C HIS A 34 -14.88 12.30 -16.23
N VAL A 35 -14.85 11.14 -16.86
CA VAL A 35 -13.65 10.35 -17.12
C VAL A 35 -13.72 9.82 -18.53
N GLU A 36 -12.56 9.68 -19.15
CA GLU A 36 -12.39 8.92 -20.38
C GLU A 36 -11.67 7.63 -20.03
N ALA A 37 -12.03 6.56 -20.72
CA ALA A 37 -11.44 5.25 -20.53
C ALA A 37 -11.29 4.56 -21.89
N GLU A 38 -10.19 3.84 -22.05
CA GLU A 38 -10.07 2.78 -23.05
C GLU A 38 -11.11 1.67 -22.82
N ASP A 39 -11.18 0.71 -23.74
CA ASP A 39 -12.04 -0.47 -23.57
C ASP A 39 -11.63 -1.31 -22.34
N ALA A 40 -12.58 -2.03 -21.74
CA ALA A 40 -12.34 -2.86 -20.56
C ALA A 40 -11.18 -3.87 -20.73
N SER A 41 -11.00 -4.39 -21.95
CA SER A 41 -9.91 -5.31 -22.30
C SER A 41 -8.52 -4.68 -22.17
N TYR A 42 -8.38 -3.37 -22.41
CA TYR A 42 -7.13 -2.64 -22.18
C TYR A 42 -6.70 -2.72 -20.71
N TYR A 43 -7.66 -2.66 -19.80
CA TYR A 43 -7.44 -2.82 -18.36
C TYR A 43 -7.45 -4.29 -17.91
N GLY A 44 -7.64 -5.26 -18.82
CA GLY A 44 -7.60 -6.69 -18.52
C GLY A 44 -8.77 -7.19 -17.67
N PHE A 45 -9.98 -6.68 -17.93
CA PHE A 45 -11.23 -7.21 -17.38
C PHE A 45 -12.35 -7.21 -18.44
N ILE A 46 -13.43 -7.95 -18.18
CA ILE A 46 -14.59 -8.03 -19.08
C ILE A 46 -15.66 -6.99 -18.74
N GLU A 47 -16.37 -6.45 -19.72
CA GLU A 47 -17.56 -5.61 -19.50
C GLU A 47 -18.73 -6.44 -18.95
N ALA A 48 -19.23 -6.08 -17.76
CA ALA A 48 -20.41 -6.70 -17.16
C ALA A 48 -21.67 -5.86 -17.36
N ASN A 49 -21.57 -4.69 -18.02
CA ASN A 49 -22.66 -3.77 -18.29
C ASN A 49 -23.41 -3.33 -17.03
N LEU A 50 -22.67 -2.92 -15.99
CA LEU A 50 -23.24 -2.54 -14.70
C LEU A 50 -24.18 -1.33 -14.85
N THR A 51 -25.34 -1.41 -14.20
CA THR A 51 -26.22 -0.26 -14.08
C THR A 51 -25.62 0.80 -13.15
N THR A 52 -26.04 2.06 -13.29
CA THR A 52 -25.62 3.14 -12.36
C THR A 52 -25.94 2.80 -10.89
N LYS A 53 -27.03 2.07 -10.63
CA LYS A 53 -27.40 1.64 -9.27
C LYS A 53 -26.40 0.65 -8.69
N GLU A 54 -25.91 -0.28 -9.51
CA GLU A 54 -24.91 -1.28 -9.11
C GLU A 54 -23.54 -0.64 -8.87
N LYS A 55 -23.10 0.26 -9.77
CA LYS A 55 -21.87 1.04 -9.59
C LYS A 55 -21.90 1.84 -8.28
N LEU A 56 -23.03 2.49 -7.98
CA LEU A 56 -23.20 3.21 -6.72
C LEU A 56 -23.24 2.29 -5.50
N LYS A 57 -23.79 1.08 -5.61
CA LYS A 57 -23.79 0.10 -4.51
C LYS A 57 -22.37 -0.32 -4.16
N ASP A 58 -21.53 -0.57 -5.15
CA ASP A 58 -20.12 -0.89 -4.94
C ASP A 58 -19.34 0.27 -4.32
N PHE A 59 -19.57 1.50 -4.79
CA PHE A 59 -18.94 2.67 -4.19
C PHE A 59 -19.37 2.90 -2.74
N GLU A 60 -20.67 2.77 -2.42
CA GLU A 60 -21.14 2.91 -1.04
C GLU A 60 -20.55 1.83 -0.13
N TYR A 61 -20.46 0.59 -0.62
CA TYR A 61 -19.77 -0.47 0.11
C TYR A 61 -18.31 -0.09 0.37
N LEU A 62 -17.54 0.28 -0.66
CA LEU A 62 -16.13 0.64 -0.50
C LEU A 62 -15.95 1.87 0.41
N TYR A 63 -16.81 2.88 0.28
CA TYR A 63 -16.79 4.06 1.12
C TYR A 63 -16.92 3.66 2.60
N SER A 64 -17.89 2.81 2.95
CA SER A 64 -18.05 2.32 4.32
C SER A 64 -16.86 1.47 4.78
N VAL A 65 -16.32 0.59 3.92
CA VAL A 65 -15.10 -0.17 4.25
C VAL A 65 -13.96 0.77 4.62
N LEU A 66 -13.69 1.77 3.79
CA LEU A 66 -12.60 2.72 4.03
C LEU A 66 -12.88 3.60 5.26
N GLU A 67 -14.07 4.15 5.41
CA GLU A 67 -14.46 4.95 6.57
C GLU A 67 -14.23 4.19 7.89
N GLU A 68 -14.56 2.90 7.93
CA GLU A 68 -14.44 2.05 9.10
C GLU A 68 -13.01 1.53 9.36
N ASN A 69 -12.13 1.48 8.35
CA ASN A 69 -10.85 0.75 8.43
C ASN A 69 -9.60 1.52 8.01
N TYR A 70 -9.73 2.48 7.08
CA TYR A 70 -8.60 3.23 6.53
C TYR A 70 -8.12 4.30 7.54
N PRO A 71 -6.83 4.35 7.86
CA PRO A 71 -6.38 5.12 9.02
C PRO A 71 -5.84 6.52 8.69
N PHE A 72 -5.74 6.91 7.41
CA PHE A 72 -4.98 8.09 7.00
C PHE A 72 -5.83 9.23 6.41
N PHE A 73 -7.12 9.31 6.74
CA PHE A 73 -7.96 10.41 6.24
C PHE A 73 -7.48 11.79 6.70
N GLU A 74 -7.15 11.92 7.99
CA GLU A 74 -6.69 13.18 8.57
C GLU A 74 -5.26 13.53 8.11
N VAL A 75 -4.39 12.53 7.96
CA VAL A 75 -3.08 12.69 7.29
C VAL A 75 -3.26 13.24 5.87
N ASN A 76 -4.17 12.65 5.08
CA ASN A 76 -4.44 13.11 3.71
C ASN A 76 -4.98 14.54 3.67
N LYS A 77 -5.81 14.95 4.64
CA LYS A 77 -6.26 16.35 4.78
C LYS A 77 -5.08 17.28 5.07
N ARG A 78 -4.21 16.94 6.03
CA ARG A 78 -3.06 17.78 6.41
C ARG A 78 -2.05 17.93 5.28
N GLN A 79 -1.74 16.84 4.58
CA GLN A 79 -0.69 16.82 3.56
C GLN A 79 -1.17 17.31 2.18
N HIS A 80 -2.44 17.08 1.84
CA HIS A 80 -2.95 17.30 0.48
C HIS A 80 -4.18 18.21 0.41
N GLY A 81 -4.74 18.63 1.56
CA GLY A 81 -5.92 19.49 1.60
C GLY A 81 -7.20 18.80 1.12
N ILE A 82 -7.22 17.46 1.07
CA ILE A 82 -8.34 16.69 0.52
C ILE A 82 -9.13 16.01 1.65
N ASP A 83 -10.33 16.51 1.89
CA ASP A 83 -11.33 15.83 2.71
C ASP A 83 -12.05 14.74 1.90
N TRP A 84 -11.46 13.54 1.89
CA TRP A 84 -11.99 12.43 1.10
C TRP A 84 -13.40 12.02 1.55
N LEU A 85 -13.66 11.98 2.87
CA LEU A 85 -14.98 11.65 3.41
C LEU A 85 -16.01 12.75 3.03
N GLY A 86 -15.64 14.02 3.18
CA GLY A 86 -16.46 15.16 2.75
C GLY A 86 -16.80 15.16 1.25
N ASN A 87 -15.94 14.58 0.41
CA ASN A 87 -16.11 14.51 -1.03
C ASN A 87 -17.10 13.42 -1.51
N LYS A 88 -17.76 12.67 -0.63
CA LYS A 88 -18.71 11.59 -1.00
C LYS A 88 -19.70 11.99 -2.10
N LYS A 89 -20.31 13.19 -2.01
CA LYS A 89 -21.27 13.68 -3.02
C LYS A 89 -20.63 13.93 -4.39
N LYS A 90 -19.38 14.44 -4.40
CA LYS A 90 -18.57 14.67 -5.61
C LYS A 90 -18.30 13.33 -6.30
N TYR A 91 -17.85 12.33 -5.55
CA TYR A 91 -17.55 10.99 -6.07
C TYR A 91 -18.78 10.27 -6.62
N LYS A 92 -19.92 10.33 -5.93
CA LYS A 92 -21.19 9.78 -6.45
C LYS A 92 -21.62 10.45 -7.76
N ARG A 93 -21.33 11.74 -7.95
CA ARG A 93 -21.65 12.47 -9.18
C ARG A 93 -20.76 11.99 -10.34
N LEU A 94 -19.46 11.86 -10.09
CA LEU A 94 -18.50 11.26 -11.02
C LEU A 94 -18.97 9.87 -11.49
N ILE A 95 -19.32 8.98 -10.56
CA ILE A 95 -19.78 7.61 -10.87
C ILE A 95 -21.07 7.60 -11.70
N ARG A 96 -22.03 8.48 -11.40
CA ARG A 96 -23.30 8.57 -12.15
C ARG A 96 -23.10 8.94 -13.61
N ASN A 97 -22.03 9.66 -13.93
CA ASN A 97 -21.72 10.09 -15.28
C ASN A 97 -20.96 9.02 -16.09
N THR A 98 -20.59 7.88 -15.49
CA THR A 98 -19.89 6.78 -16.17
C THR A 98 -20.84 5.95 -17.02
N LYS A 99 -20.47 5.70 -18.29
CA LYS A 99 -21.31 5.01 -19.27
C LYS A 99 -21.19 3.50 -19.20
N ASN A 100 -19.98 2.98 -19.00
CA ASN A 100 -19.65 1.55 -19.00
C ASN A 100 -18.81 1.19 -17.77
N ASP A 101 -18.35 -0.06 -17.68
CA ASP A 101 -17.55 -0.50 -16.55
C ASP A 101 -16.11 0.02 -16.61
N ALA A 102 -15.58 0.26 -17.81
CA ALA A 102 -14.26 0.86 -17.99
C ALA A 102 -14.19 2.30 -17.43
N GLU A 103 -15.15 3.16 -17.76
CA GLU A 103 -15.28 4.48 -17.16
C GLU A 103 -15.53 4.37 -15.64
N PHE A 104 -16.29 3.36 -15.18
CA PHE A 104 -16.47 3.13 -13.74
C PHE A 104 -15.15 2.77 -13.03
N TYR A 105 -14.34 1.89 -13.62
CA TYR A 105 -13.02 1.54 -13.11
C TYR A 105 -12.12 2.78 -12.99
N VAL A 106 -12.02 3.60 -14.05
CA VAL A 106 -11.21 4.83 -14.03
C VAL A 106 -11.73 5.84 -13.02
N ALA A 107 -13.06 5.98 -12.87
CA ALA A 107 -13.65 6.82 -11.85
C ALA A 107 -13.28 6.35 -10.44
N MET A 108 -13.37 5.04 -10.16
CA MET A 108 -12.99 4.45 -8.87
C MET A 108 -11.48 4.61 -8.60
N ASP A 109 -10.63 4.40 -9.60
CA ASP A 109 -9.19 4.63 -9.51
C ASP A 109 -8.87 6.08 -9.17
N ARG A 110 -9.52 7.04 -9.84
CA ARG A 110 -9.40 8.47 -9.53
C ARG A 110 -9.84 8.80 -8.11
N ILE A 111 -10.97 8.24 -7.67
CA ILE A 111 -11.47 8.43 -6.30
C ILE A 111 -10.48 7.89 -5.26
N LEU A 112 -9.87 6.72 -5.51
CA LEU A 112 -8.90 6.14 -4.59
C LEU A 112 -7.57 6.89 -4.60
N LYS A 113 -7.15 7.45 -5.74
CA LYS A 113 -5.95 8.29 -5.85
C LYS A 113 -6.04 9.59 -5.05
N ASP A 114 -7.24 10.12 -4.78
CA ASP A 114 -7.43 11.26 -3.89
C ASP A 114 -6.98 10.97 -2.42
N LEU A 115 -6.70 9.71 -2.07
CA LEU A 115 -6.12 9.30 -0.77
C LEU A 115 -4.57 9.35 -0.73
N HIS A 116 -3.91 9.54 -1.88
CA HIS A 116 -2.44 9.69 -1.98
C HIS A 116 -1.63 8.59 -1.27
N ASN A 117 -2.14 7.36 -1.23
CA ASN A 117 -1.50 6.25 -0.55
C ASN A 117 -1.21 5.11 -1.55
N GLY A 118 0.07 4.72 -1.68
CA GLY A 118 0.53 3.70 -2.62
C GLY A 118 0.02 2.27 -2.35
N HIS A 119 -0.52 2.02 -1.17
CA HIS A 119 -1.18 0.78 -0.79
C HIS A 119 -2.71 0.80 -0.96
N VAL A 120 -3.27 1.86 -1.52
CA VAL A 120 -4.69 1.94 -1.88
C VAL A 120 -4.86 1.97 -3.40
N ASN A 121 -5.51 0.95 -3.96
CA ASN A 121 -5.78 0.91 -5.41
C ASN A 121 -6.87 -0.10 -5.78
N ILE A 122 -7.43 0.09 -6.98
CA ILE A 122 -8.30 -0.85 -7.68
C ILE A 122 -7.48 -1.63 -8.71
N PHE A 123 -7.65 -2.95 -8.73
CA PHE A 123 -6.84 -3.82 -9.57
C PHE A 123 -7.35 -3.82 -11.01
N ASN A 124 -6.42 -3.62 -11.94
CA ASN A 124 -6.56 -4.05 -13.33
C ASN A 124 -6.14 -5.53 -13.46
N GLY A 125 -6.27 -6.12 -14.66
CA GLY A 125 -5.94 -7.52 -14.91
C GLY A 125 -4.47 -7.88 -14.64
N ARG A 126 -3.54 -6.94 -14.89
CA ARG A 126 -2.11 -7.13 -14.58
C ARG A 126 -1.88 -7.21 -13.07
N ASN A 127 -2.43 -6.28 -12.31
CA ASN A 127 -2.33 -6.26 -10.85
C ASN A 127 -2.96 -7.53 -10.26
N TYR A 128 -4.16 -7.90 -10.72
CA TYR A 128 -4.83 -9.11 -10.28
C TYR A 128 -3.97 -10.36 -10.44
N ARG A 129 -3.40 -10.58 -11.64
CA ARG A 129 -2.49 -11.70 -11.94
C ARG A 129 -1.22 -11.66 -11.10
N TYR A 130 -0.57 -10.50 -11.01
CA TYR A 130 0.64 -10.34 -10.21
C TYR A 130 0.41 -10.73 -8.74
N PHE A 131 -0.67 -10.23 -8.11
CA PHE A 131 -0.97 -10.54 -6.72
C PHE A 131 -1.48 -11.98 -6.56
N TYR A 132 -2.20 -12.53 -7.54
CA TYR A 132 -2.60 -13.93 -7.56
C TYR A 132 -1.37 -14.85 -7.45
N LYS A 133 -0.38 -14.70 -8.35
CA LYS A 133 0.81 -15.57 -8.34
C LYS A 133 1.72 -15.33 -7.13
N ASN A 134 1.91 -14.08 -6.68
CA ASN A 134 2.77 -13.78 -5.53
C ASN A 134 2.21 -14.20 -4.17
N TYR A 135 0.89 -14.14 -3.99
CA TYR A 135 0.27 -14.30 -2.67
C TYR A 135 -0.67 -15.50 -2.62
N TYR A 136 -1.60 -15.63 -3.57
CA TYR A 136 -2.62 -16.66 -3.49
C TYR A 136 -2.04 -18.08 -3.59
N LEU A 137 -1.07 -18.32 -4.46
CA LEU A 137 -0.45 -19.65 -4.59
C LEU A 137 0.21 -20.10 -3.29
N GLY A 138 0.91 -19.20 -2.59
CA GLY A 138 1.47 -19.49 -1.27
C GLY A 138 0.43 -19.73 -0.17
N PHE A 139 -0.82 -19.28 -0.36
CA PHE A 139 -1.91 -19.54 0.58
C PHE A 139 -2.57 -20.91 0.42
N LEU A 140 -2.46 -21.54 -0.76
CA LEU A 140 -3.03 -22.86 -1.00
C LEU A 140 -2.44 -23.92 -0.06
N GLU A 141 -1.16 -23.75 0.30
CA GLU A 141 -0.39 -24.66 1.16
C GLU A 141 -0.65 -24.45 2.66
N ALA A 142 -1.36 -23.38 3.05
CA ALA A 142 -1.58 -23.03 4.45
C ALA A 142 -3.09 -22.90 4.77
N ASP A 143 -3.68 -23.94 5.38
CA ASP A 143 -5.11 -23.99 5.72
C ASP A 143 -5.61 -22.82 6.60
N THR A 144 -4.71 -22.20 7.37
CA THR A 144 -5.04 -21.02 8.19
C THR A 144 -5.26 -19.74 7.36
N LEU A 145 -4.71 -19.68 6.14
CA LEU A 145 -4.79 -18.53 5.24
C LEU A 145 -6.02 -18.58 4.31
N LYS A 146 -6.63 -19.77 4.15
CA LYS A 146 -7.87 -19.98 3.36
C LYS A 146 -9.11 -19.27 3.93
N ARG A 147 -9.04 -18.75 5.16
CA ARG A 147 -10.15 -18.03 5.84
C ARG A 147 -10.06 -16.51 5.71
N LEU A 148 -9.09 -15.98 4.97
CA LEU A 148 -8.84 -14.55 4.81
C LEU A 148 -9.61 -13.98 3.61
N ALA A 149 -9.99 -12.70 3.65
CA ALA A 149 -10.66 -12.06 2.50
C ALA A 149 -9.78 -12.04 1.23
N TRP A 150 -8.45 -12.11 1.38
CA TRP A 150 -7.55 -12.27 0.24
C TRP A 150 -7.84 -13.57 -0.50
N TYR A 151 -8.07 -14.66 0.26
CA TYR A 151 -8.42 -15.94 -0.33
C TYR A 151 -9.72 -15.82 -1.12
N ASP A 152 -10.76 -15.16 -0.61
CA ASP A 152 -12.02 -14.97 -1.34
C ASP A 152 -11.81 -14.11 -2.60
N ALA A 153 -11.03 -13.02 -2.52
CA ALA A 153 -10.71 -12.17 -3.67
C ALA A 153 -10.03 -12.92 -4.84
N PHE A 154 -9.28 -13.99 -4.58
CA PHE A 154 -8.58 -14.75 -5.62
C PHE A 154 -9.22 -16.11 -5.93
N SER A 155 -9.92 -16.72 -4.98
CA SER A 155 -10.56 -18.03 -5.15
C SER A 155 -11.95 -17.91 -5.79
N ASN A 156 -12.64 -16.77 -5.62
CA ASN A 156 -14.01 -16.59 -6.09
C ASN A 156 -14.12 -16.67 -7.63
N PRO A 157 -14.93 -17.58 -8.18
CA PRO A 157 -15.04 -17.79 -9.62
C PRO A 157 -15.58 -16.57 -10.36
N TYR A 158 -16.44 -15.76 -9.72
CA TYR A 158 -16.95 -14.52 -10.33
C TYR A 158 -15.87 -13.45 -10.45
N VAL A 159 -14.93 -13.41 -9.50
CA VAL A 159 -13.78 -12.48 -9.59
C VAL A 159 -12.83 -12.95 -10.70
N LYS A 160 -12.49 -14.24 -10.76
CA LYS A 160 -11.67 -14.78 -11.85
C LYS A 160 -12.27 -14.50 -13.23
N ASN A 161 -13.58 -14.71 -13.37
CA ASN A 161 -14.30 -14.39 -14.61
C ASN A 161 -14.25 -12.88 -14.92
N ARG A 162 -14.41 -12.01 -13.92
CA ARG A 162 -14.28 -10.56 -14.12
C ARG A 162 -12.95 -10.17 -14.77
N TYR A 163 -11.86 -10.84 -14.40
CA TYR A 163 -10.52 -10.56 -14.91
C TYR A 163 -10.10 -11.44 -16.10
N ASP A 164 -11.02 -12.21 -16.68
CA ASP A 164 -10.75 -13.18 -17.75
C ASP A 164 -9.51 -14.05 -17.44
N PHE A 165 -9.48 -14.61 -16.24
CA PHE A 165 -8.33 -15.36 -15.73
C PHE A 165 -8.75 -16.78 -15.36
N ASP A 166 -8.27 -17.76 -16.12
CA ASP A 166 -8.56 -19.18 -15.94
C ASP A 166 -7.73 -19.83 -14.82
N ALA A 167 -6.60 -19.20 -14.46
CA ALA A 167 -5.63 -19.70 -13.48
C ALA A 167 -5.07 -21.10 -13.83
N SER A 168 -4.92 -21.38 -15.13
CA SER A 168 -4.18 -22.55 -15.61
C SER A 168 -2.68 -22.43 -15.30
N GLU A 169 -1.96 -23.55 -15.27
CA GLU A 169 -0.51 -23.56 -15.04
C GLU A 169 0.23 -22.69 -16.07
N GLU A 170 -0.15 -22.80 -17.34
CA GLU A 170 0.35 -21.95 -18.44
C GLU A 170 0.11 -20.45 -18.17
N SER A 171 -1.13 -20.06 -17.82
CA SER A 171 -1.45 -18.66 -17.50
C SER A 171 -0.66 -18.12 -16.31
N ILE A 172 -0.29 -18.99 -15.36
CA ILE A 172 0.48 -18.63 -14.18
C ILE A 172 1.96 -18.47 -14.56
N GLU A 173 2.50 -19.37 -15.38
CA GLU A 173 3.90 -19.30 -15.83
C GLU A 173 4.19 -18.01 -16.57
N GLU A 174 3.28 -17.56 -17.43
CA GLU A 174 3.38 -16.30 -18.21
C GLU A 174 3.45 -15.03 -17.35
N ILE A 175 3.02 -15.08 -16.09
CA ILE A 175 3.04 -13.90 -15.21
C ILE A 175 4.48 -13.59 -14.78
N GLU A 176 5.06 -12.55 -15.36
CA GLU A 176 6.35 -12.00 -14.93
C GLU A 176 6.24 -11.34 -13.56
N ILE A 177 6.91 -11.94 -12.56
CA ILE A 177 7.00 -11.39 -11.18
C ILE A 177 8.36 -10.74 -10.93
N PHE A 178 9.37 -11.21 -11.63
CA PHE A 178 10.76 -11.01 -11.30
C PHE A 178 11.45 -10.18 -12.37
N ASN A 179 12.31 -9.26 -11.93
CA ASN A 179 13.26 -8.58 -12.79
C ASN A 179 14.62 -9.25 -12.60
N GLU A 180 15.16 -9.86 -13.67
CA GLU A 180 16.49 -10.47 -13.70
C GLU A 180 17.61 -9.55 -13.21
N ASN A 181 17.42 -8.23 -13.33
CA ASN A 181 18.42 -7.22 -12.97
C ASN A 181 18.09 -6.49 -11.65
N ASN A 182 17.58 -7.19 -10.63
CA ASN A 182 17.17 -6.57 -9.35
C ASN A 182 18.34 -6.00 -8.52
N LEU A 183 19.56 -6.44 -8.78
CA LEU A 183 20.78 -6.08 -8.06
C LEU A 183 21.83 -5.53 -9.02
N LYS A 184 22.61 -4.54 -8.57
CA LYS A 184 23.82 -4.10 -9.26
C LYS A 184 24.92 -3.76 -8.26
N THR A 185 26.07 -4.41 -8.38
CA THR A 185 27.25 -4.18 -7.55
C THR A 185 28.34 -3.46 -8.33
N LYS A 186 29.16 -2.65 -7.65
CA LYS A 186 30.31 -1.93 -8.20
C LYS A 186 31.36 -1.67 -7.12
N ILE A 187 32.63 -1.76 -7.49
CA ILE A 187 33.72 -1.08 -6.79
C ILE A 187 33.77 0.36 -7.32
N LEU A 188 33.64 1.36 -6.43
CA LEU A 188 33.73 2.77 -6.80
C LEU A 188 35.14 3.33 -6.59
N ILE A 189 35.79 2.87 -5.53
CA ILE A 189 37.18 3.18 -5.20
C ILE A 189 37.81 1.88 -4.68
N GLU A 190 38.84 1.39 -5.35
CA GLU A 190 39.57 0.18 -4.97
C GLU A 190 40.02 0.25 -3.50
N ASP A 191 39.83 -0.84 -2.77
CA ASP A 191 40.17 -1.01 -1.34
C ASP A 191 39.54 0.01 -0.38
N GLU A 192 38.60 0.85 -0.83
CA GLU A 192 37.99 1.89 -0.02
C GLU A 192 36.47 1.89 -0.05
N LEU A 193 35.85 1.85 -1.23
CA LEU A 193 34.42 2.13 -1.39
C LEU A 193 33.74 1.16 -2.36
N ALA A 194 32.84 0.36 -1.79
CA ALA A 194 31.94 -0.53 -2.51
C ALA A 194 30.52 0.04 -2.62
N TYR A 195 29.79 -0.34 -3.67
CA TYR A 195 28.42 0.11 -3.94
C TYR A 195 27.52 -1.04 -4.39
N MET A 196 26.33 -1.12 -3.82
CA MET A 196 25.29 -2.08 -4.16
C MET A 196 23.94 -1.39 -4.31
N LYS A 197 23.33 -1.49 -5.49
CA LYS A 197 21.97 -1.02 -5.79
C LYS A 197 20.98 -2.16 -5.71
N ILE A 198 19.88 -1.94 -5.00
CA ILE A 198 18.73 -2.85 -4.95
C ILE A 198 17.51 -2.11 -5.51
N TYR A 199 16.92 -2.62 -6.58
CA TYR A 199 15.77 -1.97 -7.23
C TYR A 199 14.44 -2.33 -6.56
N LYS A 200 14.29 -3.55 -6.04
CA LYS A 200 13.08 -4.03 -5.38
C LYS A 200 13.40 -5.01 -4.25
N MET A 201 12.59 -5.01 -3.19
CA MET A 201 12.66 -6.04 -2.15
C MET A 201 11.92 -7.29 -2.65
N ASN A 202 12.60 -8.11 -3.45
CA ASN A 202 11.99 -9.27 -4.09
C ASN A 202 11.34 -10.25 -3.11
N GLY A 203 10.35 -11.00 -3.59
CA GLY A 203 9.77 -12.15 -2.86
C GLY A 203 10.79 -13.26 -2.61
N LEU A 204 10.36 -14.34 -1.96
CA LEU A 204 11.23 -15.43 -1.50
C LEU A 204 12.16 -15.98 -2.58
N ASP A 205 11.64 -16.23 -3.79
CA ASP A 205 12.45 -16.81 -4.87
C ASP A 205 13.51 -15.84 -5.40
N GLY A 206 13.16 -14.56 -5.56
CA GLY A 206 14.14 -13.54 -5.94
C GLY A 206 15.18 -13.31 -4.84
N ALA A 207 14.76 -13.30 -3.56
CA ALA A 207 15.69 -13.22 -2.43
C ALA A 207 16.67 -14.41 -2.42
N ARG A 208 16.20 -15.64 -2.69
CA ARG A 208 17.05 -16.84 -2.77
C ARG A 208 18.07 -16.77 -3.91
N LYS A 209 17.68 -16.21 -5.07
CA LYS A 209 18.57 -16.04 -6.23
C LYS A 209 19.62 -14.94 -6.00
N ASP A 210 19.22 -13.81 -5.44
CA ASP A 210 20.11 -12.66 -5.22
C ASP A 210 21.08 -12.90 -4.04
N TYR A 211 20.68 -13.73 -3.06
CA TYR A 211 21.47 -14.02 -1.85
C TYR A 211 22.92 -14.46 -2.08
N PRO A 212 23.23 -15.49 -2.88
CA PRO A 212 24.62 -15.89 -3.13
C PRO A 212 25.45 -14.79 -3.81
N ILE A 213 24.84 -13.99 -4.68
CA ILE A 213 25.51 -12.88 -5.37
C ILE A 213 25.89 -11.79 -4.36
N ILE A 214 24.96 -11.43 -3.47
CA ILE A 214 25.19 -10.45 -2.40
C ILE A 214 26.28 -10.96 -1.45
N LYS A 215 26.23 -12.23 -1.05
CA LYS A 215 27.21 -12.82 -0.15
C LYS A 215 28.63 -12.79 -0.74
N GLU A 216 28.80 -13.22 -1.99
CA GLU A 216 30.12 -13.20 -2.62
C GLU A 216 30.64 -11.78 -2.82
N PHE A 217 29.77 -10.82 -3.16
CA PHE A 217 30.16 -9.41 -3.22
C PHE A 217 30.60 -8.87 -1.85
N PHE A 218 29.89 -9.22 -0.77
CA PHE A 218 30.28 -8.79 0.58
C PHE A 218 31.61 -9.38 1.02
N LYS A 219 31.92 -10.64 0.68
CA LYS A 219 33.24 -11.23 0.91
C LYS A 219 34.34 -10.53 0.11
N GLU A 220 34.08 -10.20 -1.15
CA GLU A 220 35.03 -9.46 -2.00
C GLU A 220 35.42 -8.11 -1.38
N VAL A 221 34.48 -7.45 -0.70
CA VAL A 221 34.68 -6.12 -0.12
C VAL A 221 34.79 -6.14 1.41
N GLU A 222 35.06 -7.30 2.02
CA GLU A 222 35.07 -7.49 3.48
C GLU A 222 36.02 -6.52 4.19
N ASP A 223 37.20 -6.28 3.60
CA ASP A 223 38.23 -5.39 4.14
C ASP A 223 38.04 -3.90 3.77
N TYR A 224 36.99 -3.56 3.03
CA TYR A 224 36.77 -2.18 2.56
C TYR A 224 36.33 -1.25 3.69
N LYS A 225 36.70 0.02 3.58
CA LYS A 225 36.38 1.04 4.59
C LYS A 225 34.91 1.46 4.56
N LYS A 226 34.24 1.37 3.42
CA LYS A 226 32.90 1.91 3.19
C LYS A 226 32.10 1.01 2.24
N LEU A 227 30.83 0.80 2.59
CA LEU A 227 29.83 0.16 1.73
C LEU A 227 28.64 1.10 1.58
N ILE A 228 28.24 1.37 0.34
CA ILE A 228 26.99 2.04 0.01
C ILE A 228 25.96 0.99 -0.41
N ILE A 229 24.83 0.96 0.29
CA ILE A 229 23.62 0.25 -0.12
C ILE A 229 22.63 1.29 -0.62
N ASP A 230 22.24 1.22 -1.89
CA ASP A 230 21.32 2.15 -2.53
C ASP A 230 19.94 1.52 -2.73
N ILE A 231 18.94 2.06 -2.03
CA ILE A 231 17.53 1.65 -2.16
C ILE A 231 16.65 2.78 -2.71
N ARG A 232 17.21 3.85 -3.26
CA ARG A 232 16.46 4.92 -3.93
C ARG A 232 15.53 4.37 -5.01
N GLY A 233 14.28 4.81 -5.06
CA GLY A 233 13.25 4.30 -5.98
C GLY A 233 12.72 2.90 -5.64
N ASN A 234 13.17 2.26 -4.56
CA ASN A 234 12.71 0.92 -4.19
C ASN A 234 11.41 1.00 -3.37
N GLY A 235 10.28 0.80 -4.05
CA GLY A 235 8.94 0.84 -3.44
C GLY A 235 8.59 -0.30 -2.49
N GLY A 236 9.54 -1.20 -2.17
CA GLY A 236 9.39 -2.27 -1.19
C GLY A 236 9.14 -3.64 -1.81
N GLY A 237 8.34 -4.45 -1.11
CA GLY A 237 8.14 -5.88 -1.39
C GLY A 237 8.22 -6.72 -0.12
N ASN A 238 9.15 -7.69 -0.04
CA ASN A 238 9.22 -8.62 1.08
C ASN A 238 10.37 -8.31 2.05
N ASN A 239 10.06 -8.26 3.35
CA ASN A 239 11.03 -7.99 4.41
C ASN A 239 12.17 -9.02 4.49
N ILE A 240 11.98 -10.24 4.00
CA ILE A 240 13.04 -11.26 3.97
C ILE A 240 14.27 -10.79 3.20
N TYR A 241 14.08 -9.98 2.15
CA TYR A 241 15.17 -9.57 1.26
C TYR A 241 16.19 -8.71 2.00
N TRP A 242 15.75 -7.65 2.66
CA TRP A 242 16.66 -6.77 3.42
C TRP A 242 17.16 -7.44 4.70
N LYS A 243 16.38 -8.33 5.32
CA LYS A 243 16.85 -9.11 6.47
C LYS A 243 18.03 -10.01 6.11
N ASN A 244 17.95 -10.72 4.98
CA ASN A 244 19.04 -11.54 4.49
C ASN A 244 20.33 -10.73 4.28
N ILE A 245 20.22 -9.51 3.76
CA ILE A 245 21.37 -8.59 3.60
C ILE A 245 21.98 -8.24 4.95
N MET A 246 21.15 -7.91 5.94
CA MET A 246 21.63 -7.54 7.27
C MET A 246 22.25 -8.72 8.00
N GLU A 247 21.66 -9.91 7.91
CA GLU A 247 22.15 -11.13 8.58
C GLU A 247 23.56 -11.53 8.14
N LEU A 248 23.95 -11.19 6.90
CA LEU A 248 25.33 -11.37 6.41
C LEU A 248 26.35 -10.43 7.06
N LEU A 249 25.91 -9.28 7.60
CA LEU A 249 26.79 -8.17 8.01
C LEU A 249 26.75 -7.85 9.50
N ILE A 250 25.81 -8.41 10.27
CA ILE A 250 25.68 -8.13 11.71
C ILE A 250 26.26 -9.27 12.55
N ASP A 251 26.99 -8.90 13.61
CA ASP A 251 27.64 -9.82 14.55
C ASP A 251 26.84 -10.03 15.85
N LYS A 252 25.68 -9.40 15.94
CA LYS A 252 24.77 -9.48 17.09
C LYS A 252 23.32 -9.24 16.65
N PRO A 253 22.33 -9.70 17.42
CA PRO A 253 20.93 -9.44 17.12
C PRO A 253 20.62 -7.95 17.23
N LEU A 254 19.90 -7.42 16.24
CA LEU A 254 19.36 -6.07 16.25
C LEU A 254 17.84 -6.13 16.32
N SER A 255 17.22 -5.16 16.98
CA SER A 255 15.76 -5.12 17.08
C SER A 255 15.23 -3.69 17.20
N MET A 256 14.03 -3.50 16.66
CA MET A 256 13.27 -2.25 16.73
C MET A 256 11.83 -2.56 17.18
N THR A 257 11.31 -1.72 18.08
CA THR A 257 9.93 -1.80 18.58
C THR A 257 9.13 -0.62 18.04
N TYR A 258 7.88 -0.84 17.64
CA TYR A 258 6.98 0.20 17.15
C TYR A 258 5.54 -0.05 17.58
N TYR A 259 4.78 1.03 17.57
CA TYR A 259 3.34 1.02 17.80
C TYR A 259 2.61 1.04 16.45
N SER A 260 1.58 0.21 16.36
CA SER A 260 0.66 0.17 15.24
C SER A 260 -0.77 0.34 15.75
N PHE A 261 -1.59 1.09 15.03
CA PHE A 261 -2.95 1.45 15.39
C PHE A 261 -3.93 1.01 14.31
N PHE A 262 -5.09 0.51 14.75
CA PHE A 262 -6.12 -0.06 13.90
C PHE A 262 -7.50 0.43 14.32
N LYS A 263 -8.30 0.84 13.34
CA LYS A 263 -9.74 1.09 13.54
C LYS A 263 -10.46 -0.25 13.70
N GLY A 264 -11.59 -0.25 14.39
CA GLY A 264 -12.38 -1.43 14.74
C GLY A 264 -13.40 -1.86 13.68
N GLY A 265 -13.41 -1.20 12.53
CA GLY A 265 -14.16 -1.64 11.36
C GLY A 265 -13.97 -3.12 11.07
N HIS A 266 -15.08 -3.82 10.81
CA HIS A 266 -15.14 -5.23 10.43
C HIS A 266 -14.71 -6.28 11.47
N ARG A 267 -15.49 -6.40 12.55
CA ARG A 267 -15.47 -7.59 13.42
C ARG A 267 -16.57 -8.62 13.15
N ASP A 268 -17.59 -8.27 12.35
CA ASP A 268 -18.82 -9.07 12.17
C ASP A 268 -19.01 -9.71 10.78
N LEU A 269 -18.00 -9.65 9.90
CA LEU A 269 -18.01 -10.51 8.72
C LEU A 269 -17.39 -11.85 9.11
N HIS A 270 -18.04 -12.96 8.80
CA HIS A 270 -17.45 -14.31 8.83
C HIS A 270 -16.18 -14.47 7.96
N LEU A 271 -15.72 -13.37 7.36
CA LEU A 271 -14.52 -13.17 6.56
C LEU A 271 -13.81 -11.91 7.08
N ASP A 272 -13.17 -11.98 8.24
CA ASP A 272 -12.26 -10.92 8.67
C ASP A 272 -11.11 -10.88 7.65
N PRO A 273 -10.90 -9.76 6.94
CA PRO A 273 -9.86 -9.67 5.93
C PRO A 273 -8.47 -9.96 6.50
N TYR A 274 -8.26 -9.75 7.81
CA TYR A 274 -7.10 -10.18 8.58
C TYR A 274 -7.46 -10.07 10.07
N LYS A 275 -7.64 -11.20 10.79
CA LYS A 275 -7.61 -11.17 12.27
C LYS A 275 -6.21 -10.76 12.68
N VAL A 276 -5.96 -9.45 12.78
CA VAL A 276 -4.71 -8.92 13.32
C VAL A 276 -4.58 -9.53 14.71
N ARG A 277 -3.59 -10.40 14.86
CA ARG A 277 -3.42 -11.16 16.11
C ARG A 277 -2.76 -10.25 17.13
N TYR A 278 -3.08 -10.51 18.40
CA TYR A 278 -2.47 -9.83 19.55
C TYR A 278 -2.77 -8.32 19.60
N LEU A 279 -3.96 -7.93 19.14
CA LEU A 279 -4.49 -6.58 19.35
C LEU A 279 -4.86 -6.36 20.82
N THR A 280 -4.62 -5.16 21.31
CA THR A 280 -5.10 -4.63 22.59
C THR A 280 -5.95 -3.39 22.32
N THR A 281 -6.89 -3.03 23.19
CA THR A 281 -7.70 -1.80 23.08
C THR A 281 -6.88 -0.56 23.45
N ILE A 282 -7.12 0.57 22.79
CA ILE A 282 -6.46 1.85 23.12
C ILE A 282 -6.65 2.23 24.60
N GLU A 283 -7.80 1.88 25.18
CA GLU A 283 -8.12 2.07 26.60
C GLU A 283 -7.07 1.47 27.57
N ASN A 284 -6.33 0.44 27.14
CA ASN A 284 -5.29 -0.21 27.94
C ASN A 284 -3.87 0.34 27.69
N LEU A 285 -3.70 1.28 26.77
CA LEU A 285 -2.41 1.91 26.51
C LEU A 285 -2.10 2.93 27.62
N ASP A 286 -0.87 2.91 28.14
CA ASP A 286 -0.41 3.87 29.15
C ASP A 286 -0.65 5.31 28.69
N GLU A 287 -1.31 6.10 29.54
CA GLU A 287 -1.75 7.46 29.20
C GLU A 287 -0.57 8.37 28.81
N LYS A 288 0.58 8.24 29.50
CA LYS A 288 1.79 9.03 29.19
C LYS A 288 2.45 8.61 27.88
N VAL A 289 2.25 7.37 27.44
CA VAL A 289 2.66 6.92 26.10
C VAL A 289 1.69 7.46 25.06
N LEU A 290 0.38 7.36 25.31
CA LEU A 290 -0.66 7.81 24.40
C LEU A 290 -0.63 9.34 24.17
N GLU A 291 -0.27 10.13 25.19
CA GLU A 291 -0.07 11.58 25.10
C GLU A 291 1.04 12.00 24.11
N LYS A 292 1.97 11.09 23.77
CA LYS A 292 3.05 11.37 22.82
C LYS A 292 2.62 11.19 21.36
N PHE A 293 1.48 10.56 21.11
CA PHE A 293 0.98 10.30 19.77
C PHE A 293 0.00 11.38 19.33
N PRO A 294 -0.18 11.59 18.01
CA PRO A 294 -1.16 12.53 17.49
C PRO A 294 -2.57 12.25 18.02
N GLU A 295 -3.35 13.30 18.26
CA GLU A 295 -4.67 13.19 18.92
C GLU A 295 -5.63 12.25 18.18
N GLU A 296 -5.52 12.16 16.85
CA GLU A 296 -6.32 11.25 16.03
C GLU A 296 -6.15 9.77 16.44
N VAL A 297 -5.01 9.39 17.00
CA VAL A 297 -4.79 8.05 17.54
C VAL A 297 -5.78 7.74 18.68
N LYS A 298 -6.16 8.75 19.47
CA LYS A 298 -7.10 8.59 20.59
C LYS A 298 -8.55 8.60 20.11
N THR A 299 -8.86 9.41 19.09
CA THR A 299 -10.24 9.65 18.65
C THR A 299 -10.72 8.66 17.60
N ASP A 300 -9.83 8.18 16.73
CA ASP A 300 -10.21 7.48 15.50
C ASP A 300 -9.89 5.99 15.53
N PHE A 301 -9.13 5.52 16.52
CA PHE A 301 -8.64 4.14 16.60
C PHE A 301 -9.16 3.41 17.84
N ASP A 302 -9.46 2.13 17.67
CA ASP A 302 -10.01 1.28 18.72
C ASP A 302 -8.94 0.34 19.31
N TYR A 303 -7.94 -0.02 18.50
CA TYR A 303 -6.93 -1.01 18.85
C TYR A 303 -5.52 -0.54 18.56
N TYR A 304 -4.58 -1.04 19.36
CA TYR A 304 -3.16 -0.95 19.09
C TYR A 304 -2.46 -2.30 19.23
N LYS A 305 -1.25 -2.34 18.68
CA LYS A 305 -0.29 -3.42 18.83
C LYS A 305 1.11 -2.86 19.02
N ILE A 306 1.86 -3.48 19.91
CA ILE A 306 3.31 -3.28 20.01
C ILE A 306 3.97 -4.42 19.27
N SER A 307 4.73 -4.10 18.24
CA SER A 307 5.42 -5.07 17.40
C SER A 307 6.91 -4.89 17.53
N ARG A 308 7.65 -6.01 17.49
CA ARG A 308 9.10 -6.03 17.50
C ARG A 308 9.61 -6.69 16.24
N ILE A 309 10.36 -5.96 15.43
CA ILE A 309 11.17 -6.55 14.36
C ILE A 309 12.50 -6.94 14.97
N ASN A 310 12.91 -8.19 14.74
CA ASN A 310 14.19 -8.73 15.17
C ASN A 310 14.92 -9.30 13.95
N VAL A 311 16.22 -9.03 13.87
CA VAL A 311 17.15 -9.63 12.90
C VAL A 311 18.23 -10.31 13.70
N ASN A 312 18.40 -11.62 13.52
CA ASN A 312 19.32 -12.43 14.29
C ASN A 312 20.22 -13.22 13.34
N PRO A 313 21.53 -12.94 13.29
CA PRO A 313 22.46 -13.62 12.38
C PRO A 313 22.61 -15.12 12.68
N TRP A 314 22.19 -15.57 13.87
CA TRP A 314 22.22 -16.97 14.30
C TRP A 314 20.85 -17.64 14.28
N GLY A 315 19.89 -17.08 13.55
CA GLY A 315 18.57 -17.68 13.36
C GLY A 315 18.64 -19.03 12.66
N VAL A 316 17.67 -19.89 12.93
CA VAL A 316 17.55 -21.23 12.29
C VAL A 316 17.41 -21.19 10.76
N SER A 317 17.07 -20.03 10.20
CA SER A 317 16.94 -19.80 8.76
C SER A 317 18.23 -19.35 8.09
N HIS A 318 19.32 -19.19 8.83
CA HIS A 318 20.58 -18.66 8.33
C HIS A 318 21.75 -19.62 8.63
N ASN A 319 22.70 -19.72 7.71
CA ASN A 319 23.94 -20.46 7.94
C ASN A 319 24.95 -19.52 8.62
N PRO A 320 25.36 -19.75 9.88
CA PRO A 320 26.30 -18.86 10.57
C PRO A 320 27.65 -18.72 9.84
N ASN A 321 28.02 -19.69 8.99
CA ASN A 321 29.24 -19.63 8.18
C ASN A 321 29.15 -18.65 6.99
N ASP A 322 27.97 -18.07 6.73
CA ASP A 322 27.79 -17.05 5.70
C ASP A 322 28.09 -15.64 6.20
N TYR A 323 28.35 -15.46 7.51
CA TYR A 323 28.75 -14.20 8.11
C TYR A 323 30.00 -13.60 7.42
N VAL A 324 29.95 -12.30 7.12
CA VAL A 324 31.05 -11.51 6.56
C VAL A 324 31.49 -10.49 7.61
N ASP A 325 32.78 -10.48 7.96
CA ASP A 325 33.32 -9.66 9.05
C ASP A 325 33.60 -8.21 8.63
N PHE A 326 32.71 -7.61 7.84
CA PHE A 326 32.86 -6.26 7.32
C PHE A 326 32.93 -5.21 8.44
N LYS A 327 34.10 -4.60 8.64
CA LYS A 327 34.34 -3.58 9.69
C LYS A 327 34.13 -2.14 9.22
N GLY A 328 33.88 -1.95 7.92
CA GLY A 328 33.69 -0.64 7.32
C GLY A 328 32.38 0.06 7.73
N LYS A 329 32.24 1.31 7.31
CA LYS A 329 31.01 2.09 7.52
C LYS A 329 29.98 1.78 6.44
N ILE A 330 28.74 1.52 6.86
CA ILE A 330 27.62 1.29 5.95
C ILE A 330 26.81 2.58 5.78
N TYR A 331 26.57 2.97 4.54
CA TYR A 331 25.71 4.08 4.16
C TYR A 331 24.49 3.55 3.40
N LEU A 332 23.29 4.00 3.76
CA LEU A 332 22.04 3.61 3.10
C LEU A 332 21.48 4.81 2.33
N LEU A 333 21.43 4.74 1.00
CA LEU A 333 20.88 5.82 0.19
C LEU A 333 19.37 5.67 0.06
N VAL A 334 18.64 6.72 0.42
CA VAL A 334 17.17 6.76 0.45
C VAL A 334 16.62 7.97 -0.31
N ASP A 335 15.39 7.85 -0.82
CA ASP A 335 14.68 8.93 -1.49
C ASP A 335 13.16 8.79 -1.32
N ARG A 336 12.39 9.72 -1.90
CA ARG A 336 10.91 9.67 -1.89
C ARG A 336 10.29 8.41 -2.51
N GLY A 337 11.05 7.61 -3.26
CA GLY A 337 10.59 6.35 -3.84
C GLY A 337 10.75 5.14 -2.91
N VAL A 338 11.44 5.30 -1.78
CA VAL A 338 11.54 4.28 -0.73
C VAL A 338 10.22 4.14 0.01
N PHE A 339 9.55 3.01 -0.13
CA PHE A 339 8.19 2.80 0.42
C PHE A 339 8.03 1.38 0.97
N SER A 340 7.01 1.15 1.80
CA SER A 340 6.62 -0.19 2.26
C SER A 340 7.75 -0.97 2.94
N SER A 341 8.11 -2.17 2.49
CA SER A 341 9.21 -2.95 3.06
C SER A 341 10.56 -2.22 3.07
N SER A 342 10.83 -1.37 2.06
CA SER A 342 12.06 -0.56 2.03
C SER A 342 12.02 0.58 3.03
N GLU A 343 10.82 1.09 3.34
CA GLU A 343 10.63 2.03 4.44
C GLU A 343 10.94 1.37 5.79
N ILE A 344 10.48 0.13 5.99
CA ILE A 344 10.80 -0.65 7.19
C ILE A 344 12.31 -0.83 7.32
N PHE A 345 12.99 -1.18 6.23
CA PHE A 345 14.45 -1.32 6.24
C PHE A 345 15.13 0.00 6.59
N SER A 346 14.68 1.12 6.04
CA SER A 346 15.24 2.45 6.32
C SER A 346 15.09 2.83 7.80
N ALA A 347 13.89 2.71 8.35
CA ALA A 347 13.62 2.96 9.76
C ALA A 347 14.45 2.03 10.67
N PHE A 348 14.48 0.72 10.35
CA PHE A 348 15.24 -0.26 11.13
C PHE A 348 16.74 0.04 11.09
N ALA A 349 17.29 0.34 9.90
CA ALA A 349 18.71 0.63 9.73
C ALA A 349 19.14 1.88 10.49
N LYS A 350 18.27 2.91 10.50
CA LYS A 350 18.45 4.14 11.28
C LYS A 350 18.42 3.87 12.78
N ASP A 351 17.34 3.28 13.27
CA ASP A 351 17.06 3.17 14.71
C ASP A 351 17.97 2.15 15.42
N THR A 352 18.53 1.19 14.68
CA THR A 352 19.47 0.20 15.22
C THR A 352 20.94 0.59 15.06
N GLY A 353 21.22 1.69 14.35
CA GLY A 353 22.59 2.13 14.04
C GLY A 353 23.30 1.24 13.02
N PHE A 354 22.58 0.40 12.27
CA PHE A 354 23.16 -0.46 11.23
C PHE A 354 23.80 0.35 10.10
N ALA A 355 23.20 1.47 9.70
CA ALA A 355 23.71 2.30 8.61
C ALA A 355 23.47 3.79 8.84
N THR A 356 24.36 4.61 8.27
CA THR A 356 24.11 6.05 8.13
C THR A 356 23.25 6.30 6.90
N LEU A 357 21.98 6.63 7.09
CA LEU A 357 21.08 7.06 6.02
C LEU A 357 21.48 8.42 5.41
N VAL A 358 21.48 8.49 4.07
CA VAL A 358 21.81 9.68 3.28
C VAL A 358 20.79 9.84 2.14
N GLY A 359 20.23 11.05 1.93
CA GLY A 359 19.30 11.30 0.82
C GLY A 359 18.13 12.24 1.15
N GLU A 360 16.94 11.94 0.65
CA GLU A 360 15.69 12.63 1.00
C GLU A 360 14.91 11.84 2.07
N PRO A 361 13.94 12.47 2.77
CA PRO A 361 12.90 11.72 3.46
C PRO A 361 12.26 10.69 2.52
N THR A 362 12.03 9.50 3.06
CA THR A 362 11.46 8.39 2.30
C THR A 362 10.01 8.64 1.84
N GLY A 363 9.44 7.71 1.08
CA GLY A 363 8.03 7.71 0.70
C GLY A 363 7.06 7.30 1.81
N GLY A 364 7.53 6.58 2.84
CA GLY A 364 6.73 6.20 4.01
C GLY A 364 5.93 4.89 3.87
N ASP A 365 4.83 4.81 4.62
CA ASP A 365 3.91 3.66 4.77
C ASP A 365 4.58 2.33 5.13
N SER A 366 5.23 2.31 6.29
CA SER A 366 5.76 1.08 6.87
C SER A 366 4.66 0.15 7.37
N VAL A 367 4.24 -0.80 6.52
CA VAL A 367 3.17 -1.75 6.85
C VAL A 367 3.75 -3.11 7.24
N SER A 368 3.43 -3.55 8.46
CA SER A 368 3.93 -4.80 9.05
C SER A 368 2.92 -5.94 8.97
N GLU A 369 1.65 -5.60 9.07
CA GLU A 369 0.54 -6.51 8.85
C GLU A 369 0.28 -6.67 7.34
N GLY A 370 -0.41 -7.75 6.96
CA GLY A 370 -0.85 -7.89 5.56
C GLY A 370 -1.80 -6.75 5.18
N ILE A 371 -1.62 -6.17 4.00
CA ILE A 371 -2.51 -5.12 3.48
C ILE A 371 -3.79 -5.75 2.91
N PRO A 372 -4.98 -5.47 3.46
CA PRO A 372 -6.24 -6.03 2.99
C PRO A 372 -6.42 -5.99 1.47
N ILE A 373 -6.81 -7.13 0.90
CA ILE A 373 -7.29 -7.28 -0.47
C ILE A 373 -8.71 -7.85 -0.37
N ILE A 374 -9.67 -7.14 -0.94
CA ILE A 374 -11.09 -7.51 -0.96
C ILE A 374 -11.61 -7.41 -2.39
N HIS A 375 -12.81 -7.93 -2.67
CA HIS A 375 -13.51 -7.65 -3.91
C HIS A 375 -14.83 -6.90 -3.65
N LEU A 376 -15.23 -6.04 -4.58
CA LEU A 376 -16.51 -5.35 -4.51
C LEU A 376 -17.67 -6.35 -4.69
N PRO A 377 -18.82 -6.13 -4.03
CA PRO A 377 -19.87 -7.12 -3.96
C PRO A 377 -20.59 -7.34 -5.30
N VAL A 378 -20.67 -6.33 -6.17
CA VAL A 378 -21.38 -6.43 -7.46
C VAL A 378 -20.41 -6.60 -8.63
N SER A 379 -19.55 -5.61 -8.89
CA SER A 379 -18.62 -5.59 -10.04
C SER A 379 -17.52 -6.63 -9.96
N LYS A 380 -17.24 -7.15 -8.76
CA LYS A 380 -16.12 -8.06 -8.46
C LYS A 380 -14.74 -7.46 -8.72
N PHE A 381 -14.63 -6.14 -8.87
CA PHE A 381 -13.33 -5.49 -8.86
C PHE A 381 -12.61 -5.73 -7.54
N VAL A 382 -11.33 -6.07 -7.62
CA VAL A 382 -10.48 -6.25 -6.45
C VAL A 382 -9.91 -4.91 -6.02
N ILE A 383 -9.96 -4.63 -4.73
CA ILE A 383 -9.44 -3.42 -4.10
C ILE A 383 -8.43 -3.83 -3.03
N ARG A 384 -7.33 -3.08 -2.96
CA ARG A 384 -6.40 -3.10 -1.83
C ARG A 384 -6.46 -1.77 -1.10
N TYR A 385 -6.31 -1.77 0.23
CA TYR A 385 -6.23 -0.54 1.03
C TYR A 385 -5.43 -0.73 2.33
N SER A 386 -4.83 0.34 2.85
CA SER A 386 -4.11 0.32 4.14
C SER A 386 -5.05 0.22 5.33
N ARG A 387 -4.66 -0.57 6.35
CA ARG A 387 -5.42 -0.74 7.61
C ARG A 387 -4.58 -0.44 8.86
N GLU A 388 -3.26 -0.32 8.70
CA GLU A 388 -2.31 -0.13 9.79
C GLU A 388 -1.78 1.30 9.75
N LEU A 389 -1.90 2.03 10.86
CA LEU A 389 -1.11 3.24 11.09
C LEU A 389 0.06 2.91 11.97
N ARG A 390 1.28 3.05 11.45
CA ARG A 390 2.50 2.84 12.20
C ARG A 390 3.12 4.16 12.66
N ILE A 391 3.64 4.13 13.88
CA ILE A 391 4.37 5.24 14.51
C ILE A 391 5.90 5.04 14.39
N ASN A 392 6.60 6.13 14.08
CA ASN A 392 8.05 6.25 14.14
C ASN A 392 8.55 6.23 15.60
N ALA A 393 9.86 6.01 15.80
CA ALA A 393 10.45 5.97 17.14
C ALA A 393 10.30 7.28 17.94
N ASP A 394 10.11 8.41 17.25
CA ASP A 394 9.91 9.73 17.86
C ASP A 394 8.44 10.06 18.19
N GLY A 395 7.51 9.13 17.94
CA GLY A 395 6.08 9.32 18.21
C GLY A 395 5.26 9.87 17.04
N THR A 396 5.90 10.19 15.91
CA THR A 396 5.21 10.73 14.73
C THR A 396 4.63 9.63 13.83
N ILE A 397 3.63 9.96 13.00
CA ILE A 397 3.03 9.02 12.05
C ILE A 397 3.99 8.78 10.89
N ASN A 398 4.32 7.52 10.62
CA ASN A 398 5.27 7.16 9.58
C ASN A 398 4.79 7.57 8.18
N MET A 399 3.50 7.36 7.85
CA MET A 399 2.93 7.78 6.56
C MET A 399 3.03 9.30 6.35
N GLU A 400 3.00 10.08 7.43
CA GLU A 400 3.02 11.53 7.37
C GLU A 400 4.46 12.09 7.33
N THR A 401 5.28 11.66 8.28
CA THR A 401 6.61 12.24 8.54
C THR A 401 7.76 11.41 7.95
N LYS A 402 7.49 10.17 7.58
CA LYS A 402 8.40 9.25 6.89
C LYS A 402 9.67 8.95 7.72
N THR A 403 10.63 8.27 7.12
CA THR A 403 11.98 8.15 7.68
C THR A 403 12.86 9.26 7.13
N THR A 404 13.24 10.21 7.98
CA THR A 404 14.19 11.27 7.61
C THR A 404 15.63 10.75 7.73
N PRO A 405 16.51 10.89 6.72
CA PRO A 405 17.90 10.43 6.78
C PRO A 405 18.74 11.22 7.79
N HIS A 406 19.90 10.68 8.19
CA HIS A 406 20.84 11.41 9.06
C HIS A 406 21.49 12.58 8.33
N ILE A 407 21.77 12.39 7.04
CA ILE A 407 22.35 13.41 6.16
C ILE A 407 21.34 13.66 5.04
N GLN A 408 20.63 14.78 5.14
CA GLN A 408 19.72 15.17 4.09
C GLN A 408 20.49 15.83 2.94
N VAL A 409 20.30 15.32 1.73
CA VAL A 409 20.88 15.85 0.50
C VAL A 409 19.80 15.84 -0.57
N ASP A 410 19.68 16.96 -1.26
CA ASP A 410 18.83 17.06 -2.45
C ASP A 410 19.45 16.18 -3.54
N PRO A 411 18.72 15.19 -4.09
CA PRO A 411 19.23 14.29 -5.12
C PRO A 411 19.37 14.97 -6.48
N THR A 412 19.03 16.26 -6.61
CA THR A 412 19.23 17.03 -7.82
C THR A 412 20.74 17.17 -8.10
N PRO A 413 21.26 16.62 -9.22
CA PRO A 413 22.57 17.01 -9.74
C PRO A 413 22.57 18.43 -10.31
#